data_AF-A0A2E9M3F2-F1
#
_entry.id   AF-A0A2E9M3F2-F1
#
_cell.length_a   1.000
_cell.length_b   1.000
_cell.length_c   1.000
_cell.angle_alpha   90.00
_cell.angle_beta   90.00
_cell.angle_gamma   90.00
#
_symmetry.space_group_name_H-M   'P 1'
#
loop_
_entity.id
_entity.type
_entity.pdbx_description
1 polymer ?
#
loop_
_entity_poly.entity_id
_entity_poly.type
_entity_poly.pdbx_seq_one_letter_code
_entity_poly.pdbx_strand_id
1 'polypeptide(L)'
;MATKEQVAQIVQLRGVGHSLEEIAKRVGMSKSSVAYQLKLLKKKSSKSDPSEVFSSALLGATIGTAGGLALAILLQQLKNGK
;
A
#
# COMPACT_ATOMS: atom_id res chain seq x y z
N MET A 1 -8.06 8.31 -11.92
CA MET A 1 -7.54 8.19 -10.52
C MET A 1 -7.24 6.73 -10.24
N ALA A 2 -6.25 6.42 -9.39
CA ALA A 2 -5.93 5.03 -9.07
C ALA A 2 -7.08 4.37 -8.28
N THR A 3 -7.40 3.11 -8.58
CA THR A 3 -8.33 2.32 -7.76
C THR A 3 -7.68 1.94 -6.43
N LYS A 4 -8.49 1.49 -5.46
CA LYS A 4 -7.95 1.03 -4.17
C LYS A 4 -6.99 -0.16 -4.36
N GLU A 5 -7.33 -1.07 -5.25
CA GLU A 5 -6.54 -2.24 -5.65
C GLU A 5 -5.20 -1.82 -6.27
N GLN A 6 -5.21 -0.81 -7.15
CA GLN A 6 -3.98 -0.26 -7.72
C GLN A 6 -3.11 0.40 -6.64
N VAL A 7 -3.70 1.13 -5.70
CA VAL A 7 -2.96 1.74 -4.58
C VAL A 7 -2.31 0.67 -3.70
N ALA A 8 -3.02 -0.40 -3.36
CA ALA A 8 -2.44 -1.51 -2.60
C ALA A 8 -1.31 -2.19 -3.34
N GLN A 9 -1.46 -2.47 -4.64
CA GLN A 9 -0.39 -3.04 -5.45
C GLN A 9 0.82 -2.10 -5.53
N ILE A 10 0.62 -0.79 -5.70
CA ILE A 10 1.70 0.21 -5.67
C ILE A 10 2.45 0.15 -4.35
N VAL A 11 1.73 0.11 -3.23
CA VAL A 11 2.31 0.08 -1.87
C VAL A 11 3.05 -1.23 -1.61
N GLN A 12 2.45 -2.37 -1.96
CA GLN A 12 3.05 -3.69 -1.82
C GLN A 12 4.34 -3.80 -2.63
N LEU A 13 4.29 -3.47 -3.92
CA LEU A 13 5.45 -3.57 -4.82
C LEU A 13 6.55 -2.59 -4.42
N ARG A 14 6.19 -1.37 -3.99
CA ARG A 14 7.18 -0.41 -3.51
C ARG A 14 7.80 -0.83 -2.18
N GLY A 15 7.01 -1.43 -1.28
CA GLY A 15 7.46 -1.93 0.01
C GLY A 15 8.50 -3.04 -0.10
N VAL A 16 8.46 -3.83 -1.18
CA VAL A 16 9.44 -4.88 -1.47
C VAL A 16 10.57 -4.45 -2.42
N GLY A 17 10.64 -3.16 -2.78
CA GLY A 17 11.79 -2.58 -3.50
C GLY A 17 11.65 -2.41 -5.02
N HIS A 18 10.47 -2.64 -5.62
CA HIS A 18 10.29 -2.40 -7.06
C HIS A 18 10.44 -0.92 -7.45
N SER A 19 10.97 -0.70 -8.64
CA SER A 19 11.10 0.61 -9.27
C SER A 19 9.74 1.17 -9.73
N LEU A 20 9.65 2.49 -9.89
CA LEU A 20 8.42 3.14 -10.39
C LEU A 20 8.01 2.64 -11.79
N GLU A 21 8.99 2.24 -12.59
CA GLU A 21 8.79 1.69 -13.92
C GLU A 21 8.17 0.30 -13.90
N GLU A 22 8.69 -0.60 -13.07
CA GLU A 22 8.12 -1.94 -12.90
C GLU A 22 6.71 -1.89 -12.31
N ILE A 23 6.49 -0.99 -11.34
CA ILE A 23 5.17 -0.79 -10.73
C ILE A 23 4.19 -0.29 -11.79
N ALA A 24 4.54 0.76 -12.53
CA ALA A 24 3.73 1.33 -13.60
C ALA A 24 3.29 0.28 -14.63
N LYS A 25 4.23 -0.57 -15.07
CA LYS A 25 3.94 -1.68 -15.99
C LYS A 25 2.97 -2.69 -15.40
N ARG A 26 3.13 -3.09 -14.12
CA ARG A 26 2.26 -4.07 -13.46
C ARG A 26 0.85 -3.56 -13.19
N VAL A 27 0.70 -2.31 -12.77
CA VAL A 27 -0.61 -1.76 -12.36
C VAL A 27 -1.36 -1.05 -13.50
N GLY A 28 -0.79 -1.02 -14.71
CA GLY A 28 -1.40 -0.38 -15.88
C GLY A 28 -1.50 1.15 -15.75
N MET A 29 -0.49 1.79 -15.15
CA MET A 29 -0.47 3.24 -14.93
C MET A 29 0.82 3.87 -15.47
N SER A 30 0.84 5.20 -15.62
CA SER A 30 2.08 5.92 -15.94
C SER A 30 2.99 6.01 -14.70
N LYS A 31 4.31 6.12 -14.94
CA LYS A 31 5.30 6.32 -13.86
C LYS A 31 4.99 7.56 -13.01
N SER A 32 4.53 8.64 -13.64
CA SER A 32 4.17 9.89 -12.95
C SER A 32 2.92 9.73 -12.08
N SER A 33 1.92 8.97 -12.53
CA SER A 33 0.76 8.66 -11.70
C SER A 33 1.10 7.78 -10.51
N VAL A 34 1.98 6.78 -10.66
CA VAL A 34 2.49 5.98 -9.53
C VAL A 34 3.26 6.86 -8.53
N ALA A 35 4.17 7.71 -9.02
CA ALA A 35 4.91 8.64 -8.17
C ALA A 35 3.98 9.59 -7.40
N TYR A 36 2.91 10.06 -8.04
CA TYR A 36 1.91 10.89 -7.40
C TYR A 36 1.18 10.16 -6.26
N GLN A 37 0.78 8.89 -6.45
CA GLN A 37 0.16 8.10 -5.38
C GLN A 37 1.09 7.94 -4.17
N LEU A 38 2.36 7.60 -4.41
CA LEU A 38 3.36 7.50 -3.34
C LEU A 38 3.58 8.84 -2.62
N LYS A 39 3.55 9.96 -3.35
CA LYS A 39 3.62 11.31 -2.77
C LYS A 39 2.42 11.61 -1.87
N LEU A 40 1.20 11.21 -2.27
CA LEU A 40 0.00 11.36 -1.45
C LEU A 40 0.10 10.54 -0.16
N LEU A 41 0.54 9.29 -0.25
CA LEU A 41 0.74 8.42 0.91
C LEU A 41 1.79 8.99 1.86
N LYS A 42 2.92 9.48 1.34
CA LYS A 42 3.96 10.17 2.12
C LYS A 42 3.42 11.41 2.83
N LYS A 43 2.56 12.20 2.16
CA LYS A 43 1.91 13.38 2.78
C LYS A 43 0.91 12.97 3.87
N LYS A 44 0.27 11.80 3.74
CA LYS A 44 -0.63 11.28 4.76
C LYS A 44 0.16 10.77 5.98
N SER A 45 1.25 10.05 5.74
CA SER A 45 2.14 9.54 6.80
C SER A 45 2.94 10.63 7.53
N SER A 46 2.98 11.86 7.01
CA SER A 46 3.54 12.99 7.75
C SER A 46 2.54 13.61 8.74
N LYS A 47 1.26 13.22 8.66
CA LYS A 47 0.17 13.70 9.53
C LYS A 47 -0.44 12.60 10.41
N SER A 48 -0.09 11.35 10.14
CA SER A 48 -0.62 10.14 10.79
C SER A 48 0.49 9.10 10.86
N ASP A 49 0.32 8.05 11.67
CA ASP A 49 1.34 7.01 11.78
C ASP A 49 1.62 6.32 10.42
N PRO A 50 2.89 6.23 9.98
CA PRO A 50 3.22 5.60 8.69
C PRO A 50 2.75 4.16 8.57
N SER A 51 2.77 3.38 9.65
CA SER A 51 2.31 1.99 9.65
C SER A 51 0.80 1.91 9.47
N GLU A 52 0.05 2.85 10.04
CA GLU A 52 -1.40 2.95 9.85
C GLU A 52 -1.75 3.34 8.42
N VAL A 53 -1.01 4.28 7.81
CA VAL A 53 -1.21 4.67 6.41
C VAL A 53 -0.88 3.53 5.45
N PHE A 54 0.22 2.81 5.68
CA PHE A 54 0.61 1.63 4.91
C PHE A 54 -0.43 0.53 5.03
N SER A 55 -0.81 0.18 6.25
CA SER A 55 -1.78 -0.88 6.53
C SER A 55 -3.14 -0.52 5.96
N SER A 56 -3.59 0.73 6.08
CA SER A 56 -4.87 1.18 5.50
C SER A 56 -4.87 1.16 3.98
N ALA A 57 -3.74 1.51 3.34
CA ALA A 57 -3.61 1.44 1.88
C ALA A 57 -3.64 -0.01 1.38
N LEU A 58 -3.09 -0.95 2.16
CA LEU A 58 -3.02 -2.37 1.83
C LEU A 58 -4.32 -3.12 2.17
N LEU A 59 -4.93 -2.80 3.32
CA LEU A 59 -6.17 -3.40 3.83
C LEU A 59 -7.42 -2.80 3.17
N GLY A 60 -7.39 -1.50 2.87
CA GLY A 60 -8.49 -0.80 2.18
C GLY A 60 -8.77 -1.32 0.77
N ALA A 61 -7.86 -2.12 0.20
CA ALA A 61 -7.99 -2.79 -1.09
C ALA A 61 -8.32 -4.29 -1.01
N THR A 62 -8.18 -4.91 0.18
CA THR A 62 -8.22 -6.37 0.34
C THR A 62 -9.46 -6.90 1.05
N ILE A 63 -10.50 -6.06 1.25
CA ILE A 63 -11.75 -6.46 1.91
C ILE A 63 -12.48 -7.63 1.19
N GLY A 64 -12.04 -8.05 -0.01
CA GLY A 64 -12.63 -9.17 -0.75
C GLY A 64 -11.83 -10.48 -0.86
N THR A 65 -10.58 -10.58 -0.38
CA THR A 65 -9.80 -11.83 -0.52
C THR A 65 -9.09 -12.22 0.77
N ALA A 66 -9.00 -13.53 1.05
CA ALA A 66 -8.48 -14.12 2.28
C ALA A 66 -7.10 -13.58 2.74
N GLY A 67 -6.31 -12.97 1.85
CA GLY A 67 -5.02 -12.36 2.17
C GLY A 67 -5.08 -11.08 3.03
N GLY A 68 -6.16 -10.30 2.96
CA GLY A 68 -6.31 -9.08 3.77
C GLY A 68 -6.45 -9.38 5.27
N LEU A 69 -7.17 -10.45 5.61
CA LEU A 69 -7.33 -10.91 6.98
C LEU A 69 -6.01 -11.48 7.54
N ALA A 70 -5.28 -12.29 6.76
CA ALA A 70 -4.02 -12.87 7.21
C ALA A 70 -2.97 -11.81 7.56
N LEU A 71 -2.86 -10.75 6.75
CA LEU A 71 -1.93 -9.66 7.03
C LEU A 71 -2.40 -8.78 8.20
N ALA A 72 -3.70 -8.52 8.33
CA ALA A 72 -4.25 -7.81 9.48
C ALA A 72 -3.96 -8.56 10.80
N ILE A 73 -4.14 -9.88 10.81
CA ILE A 73 -3.80 -10.75 11.94
C ILE A 73 -2.30 -10.69 12.23
N LEU A 74 -1.44 -10.77 11.21
CA LEU A 74 0.02 -10.69 11.38
C LEU A 74 0.45 -9.34 12.01
N LEU A 75 -0.08 -8.22 11.50
CA LEU A 75 0.22 -6.90 12.02
C LEU A 75 -0.29 -6.71 13.46
N GLN A 76 -1.45 -7.27 13.78
CA GLN A 76 -2.00 -7.27 15.14
C GLN A 76 -1.13 -8.10 16.09
N GLN A 77 -0.65 -9.27 15.67
CA GLN A 77 0.28 -10.10 16.44
C GLN A 77 1.60 -9.38 16.70
N LEU A 78 2.17 -8.69 15.71
CA LEU A 78 3.39 -7.88 15.89
C LEU A 78 3.17 -6.69 16.83
N LYS A 79 1.98 -6.07 16.82
CA LYS A 79 1.65 -4.94 17.70
C LYS A 79 1.38 -5.37 19.14
N ASN A 80 0.79 -6.56 19.33
CA ASN A 80 0.48 -7.13 20.65
C ASN A 80 1.61 -7.96 21.25
N GLY A 81 2.68 -8.24 20.50
CA GLY A 81 3.86 -8.98 20.96
C GLY A 81 4.84 -8.18 21.83
N LYS A 82 4.34 -7.24 22.64
CA LYS A 82 5.06 -6.62 23.75
C LYS A 82 4.47 -7.08 25.07
#